data_AF-A0A1H5V9A8-F1
#
_entry.id   AF-A0A1H5V9A8-F1
#
_cell.length_a   1.000
_cell.length_b   1.000
_cell.length_c   1.000
_cell.angle_alpha   90.00
_cell.angle_beta   90.00
_cell.angle_gamma   90.00
#
_symmetry.space_group_name_H-M   'P 1'
#
loop_
_entity.id
_entity.type
_entity.pdbx_description
1 polymer ?
#
loop_
_entity_poly.entity_id
_entity_poly.type
_entity_poly.pdbx_seq_one_letter_code
_entity_poly.pdbx_strand_id
1 'polypeptide(L)'
;MVGESAPVSPEDRLYGRQIVERRRLHSIRTAALETRLHPKRLRRILAVSGTIRPDHGGLSDDRVLFSAPDAEEILLKAKHAISGREAETYLNAGRVHTKLLASEGLIRPFANPGSEGLRDAAYDTRELDAFLALLTARAEIVTGHAKPICRIPEASKSSNCSAAEIVRAILNGDLKWVGRIAGETGYMSVLVDVGEVRKLVRGEHGNWLPLYVVQSSLKTTFAVVESLIRSGILPSERAISPMNRCPYTAVQSQDLAAFREKYGSLNELAAEKRMHFIRFKKEMTARGIEPAMGKPTIPATFYRRADIPSDL
;
A
#
# COMPACT_ATOMS: atom_id res chain seq x y z
N MET A 1 31.22 -2.32 -45.94
CA MET A 1 31.50 -2.35 -44.48
C MET A 1 31.07 -1.09 -43.72
N VAL A 2 30.80 0.07 -44.35
CA VAL A 2 30.38 1.31 -43.64
C VAL A 2 29.05 1.14 -42.86
N GLY A 3 28.12 0.34 -43.38
CA GLY A 3 26.82 0.11 -42.73
C GLY A 3 26.87 -0.67 -41.40
N GLU A 4 28.01 -1.26 -41.04
CA GLU A 4 28.16 -2.08 -39.83
C GLU A 4 28.85 -1.35 -38.68
N SER A 5 29.61 -0.30 -38.98
CA SER A 5 30.45 0.41 -38.00
C SER A 5 30.07 1.88 -37.79
N ALA A 6 29.09 2.40 -38.51
CA ALA A 6 28.68 3.80 -38.47
C ALA A 6 27.16 3.95 -38.25
N PRO A 7 26.70 5.03 -37.60
CA PRO A 7 25.28 5.28 -37.33
C PRO A 7 24.54 5.85 -38.55
N VAL A 8 24.59 5.13 -39.67
CA VAL A 8 23.96 5.51 -40.94
C VAL A 8 22.49 5.10 -41.01
N SER A 9 21.69 5.92 -41.69
CA SER A 9 20.27 5.75 -41.88
C SER A 9 19.92 5.13 -43.24
N PRO A 10 18.72 4.54 -43.42
CA PRO A 10 18.25 4.09 -44.72
C PRO A 10 18.10 5.21 -45.76
N GLU A 11 17.91 6.46 -45.32
CA GLU A 11 17.90 7.65 -46.19
C GLU A 11 19.30 8.10 -46.64
N ASP A 12 20.37 7.66 -45.98
CA ASP A 12 21.73 8.05 -46.35
C ASP A 12 22.13 7.41 -47.70
N ARG A 13 22.86 8.19 -48.51
CA ARG A 13 23.29 7.80 -49.85
C ARG A 13 24.81 7.95 -49.97
N LEU A 14 25.47 6.94 -50.53
CA LEU A 14 26.87 6.99 -50.95
C LEU A 14 26.92 6.80 -52.46
N TYR A 15 27.43 7.79 -53.20
CA TYR A 15 27.43 7.78 -54.66
C TYR A 15 26.03 7.50 -55.27
N GLY A 16 24.98 8.08 -54.68
CA GLY A 16 23.59 7.91 -55.13
C GLY A 16 22.94 6.57 -54.79
N ARG A 17 23.67 5.64 -54.17
CA ARG A 17 23.12 4.33 -53.73
C ARG A 17 22.83 4.34 -52.25
N GLN A 18 21.75 3.66 -51.87
CA GLN A 18 21.41 3.42 -50.46
C GLN A 18 22.52 2.61 -49.78
N ILE A 19 22.93 3.07 -48.59
CA ILE A 19 24.05 2.47 -47.86
C ILE A 19 23.58 1.26 -47.05
N VAL A 20 22.41 1.37 -46.42
CA VAL A 20 21.80 0.32 -45.58
C VAL A 20 20.30 0.25 -45.80
N GLU A 21 19.72 -0.94 -45.77
CA GLU A 21 18.25 -1.12 -45.82
C GLU A 21 17.60 -0.74 -44.49
N ARG A 22 18.28 -1.02 -43.37
CA ARG A 22 17.83 -0.70 -42.01
C ARG A 22 19.00 -0.16 -41.19
N ARG A 23 18.71 0.80 -40.31
CA ARG A 23 19.69 1.34 -39.36
C ARG A 23 20.10 0.24 -38.38
N ARG A 24 21.41 -0.03 -38.29
CA ARG A 24 21.98 -1.03 -37.35
C ARG A 24 22.53 -0.38 -36.07
N LEU A 25 23.07 0.82 -36.19
CA LEU A 25 23.64 1.57 -35.08
C LEU A 25 23.01 2.96 -34.96
N HIS A 26 22.83 3.39 -33.73
CA HIS A 26 22.58 4.79 -33.38
C HIS A 26 23.81 5.38 -32.72
N SER A 27 24.05 6.66 -33.00
CA SER A 27 24.70 7.55 -32.03
C SER A 27 23.65 8.27 -31.21
N ILE A 28 24.02 8.83 -30.05
CA ILE A 28 23.13 9.69 -29.25
C ILE A 28 22.58 10.82 -30.13
N ARG A 29 23.40 11.42 -31.00
CA ARG A 29 22.94 12.47 -31.92
C ARG A 29 21.81 11.98 -32.83
N THR A 30 22.00 10.86 -33.51
CA THR A 30 21.00 10.34 -34.46
C THR A 30 19.70 9.95 -33.75
N ALA A 31 19.81 9.31 -32.57
CA ALA A 31 18.66 8.94 -31.77
C ALA A 31 17.93 10.17 -31.19
N ALA A 32 18.65 11.23 -30.83
CA ALA A 32 18.04 12.48 -30.36
C ALA A 32 17.23 13.18 -31.46
N LEU A 33 17.72 13.16 -32.71
CA LEU A 33 16.97 13.68 -33.86
C LEU A 33 15.69 12.88 -34.11
N GLU A 34 15.76 11.56 -34.04
CA GLU A 34 14.61 10.69 -34.27
C GLU A 34 13.54 10.81 -33.17
N THR A 35 13.97 10.80 -31.90
CA THR A 35 13.07 10.92 -30.74
C THR A 35 12.63 12.35 -30.46
N ARG A 36 13.27 13.34 -31.09
CA ARG A 36 13.13 14.79 -30.82
C ARG A 36 13.40 15.17 -29.36
N LEU A 37 14.10 14.33 -28.61
CA LEU A 37 14.53 14.63 -27.26
C LEU A 37 15.84 15.42 -27.27
N HIS A 38 16.02 16.27 -26.26
CA HIS A 38 17.29 16.94 -26.05
C HIS A 38 18.42 15.90 -25.81
N PRO A 39 19.57 15.96 -26.52
CA PRO A 39 20.62 14.94 -26.46
C PRO A 39 21.10 14.61 -25.03
N LYS A 40 21.30 15.63 -24.19
CA LYS A 40 21.65 15.44 -22.76
C LYS A 40 20.64 14.62 -21.97
N ARG A 41 19.33 14.76 -22.23
CA ARG A 41 18.27 14.02 -21.54
C ARG A 41 18.22 12.59 -22.07
N LEU A 42 18.26 12.42 -23.39
CA LEU A 42 18.28 11.09 -24.02
C LEU A 42 19.50 10.27 -23.57
N ARG A 43 20.70 10.87 -23.54
CA ARG A 43 21.92 10.23 -23.04
C ARG A 43 21.71 9.63 -21.65
N ARG A 44 21.11 10.38 -20.72
CA ARG A 44 20.86 9.92 -19.35
C ARG A 44 19.83 8.79 -19.30
N ILE A 45 18.76 8.88 -20.08
CA ILE A 45 17.75 7.81 -20.21
C ILE A 45 18.40 6.52 -20.72
N LEU A 46 19.23 6.63 -21.76
CA LEU A 46 19.95 5.49 -22.34
C LEU A 46 20.98 4.91 -21.36
N ALA A 47 21.63 5.74 -20.54
CA ALA A 47 22.55 5.29 -19.50
C ALA A 47 21.83 4.52 -18.39
N VAL A 48 20.74 5.10 -17.85
CA VAL A 48 19.94 4.48 -16.78
C VAL A 48 19.31 3.16 -17.21
N SER A 49 18.91 3.04 -18.48
CA SER A 49 18.35 1.80 -19.05
C SER A 49 19.42 0.76 -19.40
N GLY A 50 20.71 1.07 -19.29
CA GLY A 50 21.81 0.17 -19.67
C GLY A 50 21.99 0.00 -21.18
N THR A 51 21.37 0.85 -21.99
CA THR A 51 21.44 0.80 -23.46
C THR A 51 22.79 1.26 -24.00
N ILE A 52 23.45 2.17 -23.27
CA ILE A 52 24.81 2.64 -23.58
C ILE A 52 25.80 2.19 -22.51
N ARG A 53 27.06 2.02 -22.90
CA ARG A 53 28.13 1.56 -22.00
C ARG A 53 28.42 2.59 -20.90
N PRO A 54 28.74 2.16 -19.66
CA PRO A 54 29.03 3.06 -18.53
C PRO A 54 30.18 4.06 -18.76
N ASP A 55 31.13 3.74 -19.66
CA ASP A 55 32.28 4.58 -20.00
C ASP A 55 31.96 5.71 -21.01
N HIS A 56 30.68 5.97 -21.28
CA HIS A 56 30.24 6.98 -22.25
C HIS A 56 30.58 8.44 -21.87
N GLY A 57 30.93 8.71 -20.61
CA GLY A 57 31.05 10.07 -20.05
C GLY A 57 32.06 10.97 -20.77
N GLY A 58 33.16 10.41 -21.28
CA GLY A 58 34.21 11.14 -21.99
C GLY A 58 34.00 11.31 -23.49
N LEU A 59 32.94 10.71 -24.06
CA LEU A 59 32.70 10.68 -25.50
C LEU A 59 31.66 11.74 -25.92
N SER A 60 31.85 12.34 -27.08
CA SER A 60 30.85 13.22 -27.72
C SER A 60 29.60 12.43 -28.14
N ASP A 61 28.46 13.11 -28.29
CA ASP A 61 27.17 12.46 -28.64
C ASP A 61 27.23 11.67 -29.96
N ASP A 62 28.10 12.07 -30.88
CA ASP A 62 28.33 11.37 -32.15
C ASP A 62 29.12 10.06 -32.02
N ARG A 63 29.92 9.94 -30.96
CA ARG A 63 30.85 8.81 -30.74
C ARG A 63 30.30 7.74 -29.80
N VAL A 64 29.23 8.04 -29.06
CA VAL A 64 28.55 7.03 -28.24
C VAL A 64 27.61 6.25 -29.15
N LEU A 65 28.08 5.10 -29.62
CA LEU A 65 27.34 4.20 -30.49
C LEU A 65 26.65 3.10 -29.69
N PHE A 66 25.46 2.70 -30.13
CA PHE A 66 24.70 1.58 -29.57
C PHE A 66 23.85 0.92 -30.66
N SER A 67 23.46 -0.33 -30.39
CA SER A 67 22.64 -1.16 -31.27
C SER A 67 21.25 -0.56 -31.45
N ALA A 68 20.82 -0.35 -32.70
CA ALA A 68 19.49 0.17 -32.98
C ALA A 68 18.37 -0.86 -32.69
N PRO A 69 18.51 -2.15 -33.06
CA PRO A 69 17.53 -3.17 -32.69
C PRO A 69 17.35 -3.31 -31.18
N ASP A 70 18.45 -3.32 -30.41
CA ASP A 70 18.37 -3.51 -28.95
C ASP A 70 17.79 -2.28 -28.23
N ALA A 71 17.87 -1.10 -28.87
CA ALA A 71 17.37 0.15 -28.33
C ALA A 71 15.95 0.52 -28.83
N GLU A 72 15.31 -0.29 -29.67
CA GLU A 72 14.05 0.07 -30.32
C GLU A 72 12.95 0.40 -29.29
N GLU A 73 12.76 -0.47 -28.28
CA GLU A 73 11.73 -0.26 -27.25
C GLU A 73 12.01 1.00 -26.41
N ILE A 74 13.27 1.20 -25.98
CA ILE A 74 13.63 2.34 -25.14
C ILE A 74 13.55 3.65 -25.91
N LEU A 75 13.90 3.67 -27.21
CA LEU A 75 13.77 4.84 -28.07
C LEU A 75 12.30 5.16 -28.33
N LEU A 76 11.45 4.15 -28.50
CA LEU A 76 10.02 4.34 -28.63
C LEU A 76 9.42 4.93 -27.35
N LYS A 77 9.80 4.43 -26.16
CA LYS A 77 9.43 5.03 -24.86
C LYS A 77 9.96 6.46 -24.73
N ALA A 78 11.20 6.69 -25.14
CA ALA A 78 11.85 8.00 -25.11
C ALA A 78 11.12 9.03 -25.99
N LYS A 79 10.63 8.63 -27.16
CA LYS A 79 9.85 9.48 -28.07
C LYS A 79 8.56 10.00 -27.42
N HIS A 80 7.95 9.21 -26.54
CA HIS A 80 6.73 9.54 -25.80
C HIS A 80 7.02 9.93 -24.34
N ALA A 81 8.26 10.33 -24.05
CA ALA A 81 8.70 10.55 -22.68
C ALA A 81 8.28 11.91 -22.15
N ILE A 82 7.60 11.88 -21.01
CA ILE A 82 7.34 13.06 -20.18
C ILE A 82 8.09 12.95 -18.85
N SER A 83 8.41 14.10 -18.26
CA SER A 83 9.01 14.20 -16.92
C SER A 83 7.99 13.83 -15.84
N GLY A 84 8.48 13.52 -14.63
CA GLY A 84 7.60 13.27 -13.49
C GLY A 84 6.64 14.43 -13.20
N ARG A 85 7.09 15.69 -13.35
CA ARG A 85 6.22 16.86 -13.18
C ARG A 85 5.12 16.95 -14.24
N GLU A 86 5.45 16.65 -15.49
CA GLU A 86 4.46 16.60 -16.57
C GLU A 86 3.47 15.44 -16.33
N ALA A 87 3.94 14.30 -15.81
CA ALA A 87 3.08 13.17 -15.48
C ALA A 87 2.05 13.50 -14.38
N GLU A 88 2.39 14.35 -13.41
CA GLU A 88 1.46 14.81 -12.37
C GLU A 88 0.25 15.54 -12.97
N THR A 89 0.49 16.40 -13.97
CA THR A 89 -0.54 17.12 -14.72
C THR A 89 -1.27 16.19 -15.68
N TYR A 90 -0.52 15.34 -16.41
CA TYR A 90 -1.06 14.40 -17.40
C TYR A 90 -2.07 13.43 -16.78
N LEU A 91 -1.73 12.84 -15.63
CA LEU A 91 -2.62 11.94 -14.90
C LEU A 91 -3.75 12.68 -14.18
N ASN A 92 -3.70 14.01 -14.08
CA ASN A 92 -4.57 14.80 -13.22
C ASN A 92 -4.66 14.19 -11.81
N ALA A 93 -3.51 13.91 -11.19
CA ALA A 93 -3.42 13.29 -9.85
C ALA A 93 -2.72 14.21 -8.83
N GLY A 94 -1.94 15.18 -9.31
CA GLY A 94 -1.07 16.00 -8.48
C GLY A 94 0.12 15.24 -7.91
N ARG A 95 1.06 15.97 -7.30
CA ARG A 95 2.35 15.42 -6.84
C ARG A 95 2.26 14.25 -5.87
N VAL A 96 1.43 14.38 -4.84
CA VAL A 96 1.34 13.38 -3.76
C VAL A 96 0.79 12.06 -4.28
N HIS A 97 -0.30 12.08 -5.03
CA HIS A 97 -0.89 10.86 -5.56
C HIS A 97 -0.06 10.27 -6.71
N THR A 98 0.54 11.07 -7.58
CA THR A 98 1.45 10.55 -8.62
C THR A 98 2.62 9.80 -8.00
N LYS A 99 3.25 10.37 -6.96
CA LYS A 99 4.33 9.70 -6.23
C LYS A 99 3.85 8.40 -5.55
N LEU A 100 2.65 8.42 -4.95
CA LEU A 100 2.04 7.22 -4.35
C LEU A 100 1.81 6.12 -5.41
N LEU A 101 1.22 6.46 -6.57
CA LEU A 101 1.00 5.51 -7.66
C LEU A 101 2.31 4.90 -8.15
N ALA A 102 3.37 5.71 -8.24
CA ALA A 102 4.69 5.24 -8.65
C ALA A 102 5.36 4.35 -7.60
N SER A 103 5.33 4.72 -6.31
CA SER A 103 5.92 3.92 -5.23
C SER A 103 5.23 2.57 -5.06
N GLU A 104 3.94 2.52 -5.40
CA GLU A 104 3.11 1.31 -5.34
C GLU A 104 3.17 0.48 -6.63
N GLY A 105 3.96 0.91 -7.61
CA GLY A 105 4.17 0.20 -8.89
C GLY A 105 2.95 0.19 -9.82
N LEU A 106 1.95 1.04 -9.56
CA LEU A 106 0.72 1.19 -10.36
C LEU A 106 0.98 1.97 -11.64
N ILE A 107 1.89 2.93 -11.59
CA ILE A 107 2.53 3.54 -12.75
C ILE A 107 4.04 3.30 -12.63
N ARG A 108 4.73 3.11 -13.74
CA ARG A 108 6.15 2.75 -13.72
C ARG A 108 6.93 3.71 -14.60
N PRO A 109 7.87 4.49 -14.04
CA PRO A 109 8.81 5.21 -14.89
C PRO A 109 9.76 4.19 -15.52
N PHE A 110 10.04 4.36 -16.81
CA PHE A 110 11.01 3.51 -17.51
C PHE A 110 12.45 4.00 -17.29
N ALA A 111 12.64 5.21 -16.74
CA ALA A 111 13.92 5.69 -16.23
C ALA A 111 13.73 6.46 -14.92
N ASN A 112 14.44 6.06 -13.86
CA ASN A 112 14.32 6.63 -12.53
C ASN A 112 15.36 7.74 -12.25
N PRO A 113 15.02 8.74 -11.42
CA PRO A 113 15.97 9.78 -11.03
C PRO A 113 17.02 9.23 -10.06
N GLY A 114 18.18 9.89 -10.00
CA GLY A 114 19.27 9.57 -9.05
C GLY A 114 20.38 8.70 -9.62
N SER A 115 20.10 7.87 -10.63
CA SER A 115 21.11 7.18 -11.43
C SER A 115 21.59 8.06 -12.60
N GLU A 116 22.89 8.06 -12.88
CA GLU A 116 23.49 8.71 -14.07
C GLU A 116 23.11 10.20 -14.27
N GLY A 117 22.84 10.92 -13.16
CA GLY A 117 22.51 12.35 -13.17
C GLY A 117 21.13 12.70 -13.75
N LEU A 118 20.22 11.73 -13.89
CA LEU A 118 18.83 11.98 -14.25
C LEU A 118 18.09 12.66 -13.08
N ARG A 119 17.56 13.87 -13.32
CA ARG A 119 16.94 14.70 -12.27
C ARG A 119 15.50 14.31 -11.97
N ASP A 120 14.74 13.98 -13.02
CA ASP A 120 13.33 13.62 -12.94
C ASP A 120 13.10 12.25 -13.57
N ALA A 121 12.16 11.49 -13.03
CA ALA A 121 11.68 10.26 -13.63
C ALA A 121 11.16 10.52 -15.06
N ALA A 122 11.33 9.55 -15.95
CA ALA A 122 10.74 9.55 -17.29
C ALA A 122 9.61 8.51 -17.38
N TYR A 123 8.44 8.97 -17.84
CA TYR A 123 7.26 8.14 -18.06
C TYR A 123 6.90 8.14 -19.53
N ASP A 124 6.43 7.00 -20.03
CA ASP A 124 5.85 6.88 -21.37
C ASP A 124 4.36 7.23 -21.30
N THR A 125 3.92 8.23 -22.06
CA THR A 125 2.50 8.65 -22.08
C THR A 125 1.56 7.49 -22.41
N ARG A 126 2.00 6.52 -23.23
CA ARG A 126 1.19 5.37 -23.63
C ARG A 126 0.91 4.43 -22.45
N GLU A 127 1.88 4.25 -21.56
CA GLU A 127 1.69 3.46 -20.34
C GLU A 127 0.76 4.18 -19.36
N LEU A 128 0.87 5.52 -19.28
CA LEU A 128 -0.05 6.33 -18.46
C LEU A 128 -1.47 6.29 -19.02
N ASP A 129 -1.66 6.35 -20.33
CA ASP A 129 -2.95 6.21 -20.99
C ASP A 129 -3.55 4.82 -20.74
N ALA A 130 -2.74 3.76 -20.86
CA ALA A 130 -3.18 2.41 -20.55
C ALA A 130 -3.64 2.29 -19.08
N PHE A 131 -2.91 2.89 -18.14
CA PHE A 131 -3.32 2.95 -16.75
C PHE A 131 -4.65 3.70 -16.56
N LEU A 132 -4.82 4.88 -17.16
CA LEU A 132 -6.07 5.64 -17.08
C LEU A 132 -7.25 4.93 -17.74
N ALA A 133 -7.01 4.24 -18.85
CA ALA A 133 -8.00 3.42 -19.53
C ALA A 133 -8.47 2.28 -18.64
N LEU A 134 -7.55 1.54 -18.00
CA LEU A 134 -7.90 0.49 -17.04
C LEU A 134 -8.67 1.04 -15.84
N LEU A 135 -8.22 2.18 -15.29
CA LEU A 135 -8.85 2.81 -14.14
C LEU A 135 -10.29 3.27 -14.44
N THR A 136 -10.58 3.62 -15.69
CA THR A 136 -11.89 4.15 -16.11
C THR A 136 -12.71 3.18 -16.96
N ALA A 137 -12.23 1.96 -17.20
CA ALA A 137 -12.85 1.00 -18.13
C ALA A 137 -14.30 0.65 -17.76
N ARG A 138 -14.61 0.58 -16.46
CA ARG A 138 -15.93 0.24 -15.91
C ARG A 138 -16.66 1.46 -15.32
N ALA A 139 -16.13 2.66 -15.53
CA ALA A 139 -16.63 3.85 -14.87
C ALA A 139 -17.87 4.43 -15.57
N GLU A 140 -18.96 4.57 -14.83
CA GLU A 140 -20.18 5.24 -15.31
C GLU A 140 -19.99 6.75 -15.32
N ILE A 141 -20.38 7.42 -16.42
CA ILE A 141 -20.27 8.87 -16.53
C ILE A 141 -21.39 9.53 -15.71
N VAL A 142 -21.01 10.40 -14.78
CA VAL A 142 -21.94 11.16 -13.92
C VAL A 142 -21.69 12.66 -14.02
N THR A 143 -22.73 13.46 -13.92
CA THR A 143 -22.65 14.94 -14.06
C THR A 143 -22.25 15.64 -12.76
N GLY A 144 -22.26 14.93 -11.63
CA GLY A 144 -21.87 15.44 -10.32
C GLY A 144 -21.81 14.32 -9.30
N HIS A 145 -21.33 14.63 -8.10
CA HIS A 145 -21.28 13.66 -7.01
C HIS A 145 -21.56 14.32 -5.65
N ALA A 146 -22.14 13.54 -4.75
CA ALA A 146 -22.33 13.86 -3.35
C ALA A 146 -22.15 12.58 -2.53
N LYS A 147 -21.92 12.72 -1.22
CA LYS A 147 -21.82 11.56 -0.33
C LYS A 147 -23.04 10.63 -0.50
N PRO A 148 -22.85 9.30 -0.57
CA PRO A 148 -21.62 8.55 -0.25
C PRO A 148 -20.59 8.42 -1.39
N ILE A 149 -20.83 9.03 -2.55
CA ILE A 149 -19.94 8.97 -3.72
C ILE A 149 -18.90 10.09 -3.65
N CYS A 150 -17.63 9.70 -3.66
CA CYS A 150 -16.50 10.62 -3.49
C CYS A 150 -15.36 10.30 -4.44
N ARG A 151 -14.48 11.28 -4.65
CA ARG A 151 -13.21 11.06 -5.37
C ARG A 151 -12.30 10.12 -4.58
N ILE A 152 -11.36 9.45 -5.25
CA ILE A 152 -10.43 8.51 -4.62
C ILE A 152 -9.74 9.08 -3.35
N PRO A 153 -9.18 10.31 -3.34
CA PRO A 153 -8.54 10.85 -2.14
C PRO A 153 -9.50 11.08 -0.96
N GLU A 154 -10.73 11.50 -1.25
CA GLU A 154 -11.78 11.73 -0.25
C GLU A 154 -12.29 10.41 0.33
N ALA A 155 -12.45 9.40 -0.54
CA ALA A 155 -12.86 8.06 -0.15
C ALA A 155 -11.77 7.36 0.68
N SER A 156 -10.50 7.56 0.34
CA SER A 156 -9.33 7.08 1.11
C SER A 156 -9.39 7.58 2.55
N LYS A 157 -9.55 8.89 2.75
CA LYS A 157 -9.70 9.50 4.09
C LYS A 157 -10.95 9.01 4.81
N SER A 158 -12.08 8.93 4.12
CA SER A 158 -13.36 8.54 4.73
C SER A 158 -13.41 7.05 5.10
N SER A 159 -12.60 6.21 4.46
CA SER A 159 -12.58 4.76 4.66
C SER A 159 -11.37 4.28 5.48
N ASN A 160 -10.49 5.19 5.92
CA ASN A 160 -9.24 4.87 6.62
C ASN A 160 -8.36 3.89 5.83
N CYS A 161 -8.22 4.11 4.53
CA CYS A 161 -7.43 3.28 3.63
C CYS A 161 -6.52 4.13 2.75
N SER A 162 -5.51 3.53 2.11
CA SER A 162 -4.69 4.25 1.15
C SER A 162 -5.43 4.42 -0.18
N ALA A 163 -5.14 5.52 -0.88
CA ALA A 163 -5.67 5.70 -2.22
C ALA A 163 -5.18 4.62 -3.21
N ALA A 164 -4.00 4.06 -2.99
CA ALA A 164 -3.46 2.96 -3.80
C ALA A 164 -4.28 1.67 -3.66
N GLU A 165 -4.82 1.38 -2.47
CA GLU A 165 -5.71 0.23 -2.28
C GLU A 165 -7.03 0.42 -3.00
N ILE A 166 -7.60 1.63 -3.00
CA ILE A 166 -8.81 1.92 -3.78
C ILE A 166 -8.52 1.74 -5.27
N VAL A 167 -7.39 2.23 -5.77
CA VAL A 167 -6.98 2.04 -7.17
C VAL A 167 -6.84 0.55 -7.49
N ARG A 168 -6.18 -0.24 -6.63
CA ARG A 168 -6.09 -1.69 -6.83
C ARG A 168 -7.45 -2.37 -6.84
N ALA A 169 -8.35 -2.00 -5.92
CA ALA A 169 -9.72 -2.52 -5.89
C ALA A 169 -10.49 -2.21 -7.19
N ILE A 170 -10.29 -1.01 -7.76
CA ILE A 170 -10.87 -0.65 -9.07
C ILE A 170 -10.28 -1.54 -10.17
N LEU A 171 -8.95 -1.65 -10.25
CA LEU A 171 -8.25 -2.41 -11.30
C LEU A 171 -8.54 -3.92 -11.25
N ASN A 172 -8.71 -4.48 -10.05
CA ASN A 172 -9.10 -5.87 -9.83
C ASN A 172 -10.59 -6.10 -10.08
N GLY A 173 -11.39 -5.04 -10.12
CA GLY A 173 -12.84 -5.13 -10.25
C GLY A 173 -13.58 -5.53 -8.97
N ASP A 174 -12.97 -5.32 -7.81
CA ASP A 174 -13.49 -5.64 -6.48
C ASP A 174 -14.65 -4.70 -6.06
N LEU A 175 -14.73 -3.52 -6.68
CA LEU A 175 -15.83 -2.57 -6.50
C LEU A 175 -16.95 -2.87 -7.51
N LYS A 176 -18.19 -2.94 -7.03
CA LYS A 176 -19.39 -3.09 -7.84
C LYS A 176 -19.65 -1.83 -8.65
N TRP A 177 -19.39 -0.65 -8.08
CA TRP A 177 -19.66 0.62 -8.76
C TRP A 177 -18.43 1.53 -8.77
N VAL A 178 -18.14 2.07 -9.95
CA VAL A 178 -17.11 3.07 -10.19
C VAL A 178 -17.71 4.12 -11.11
N GLY A 179 -17.45 5.40 -10.84
CA GLY A 179 -17.94 6.51 -11.65
C GLY A 179 -16.82 7.38 -12.19
N ARG A 180 -17.15 8.21 -13.17
CA ARG A 180 -16.28 9.29 -13.68
C ARG A 180 -17.09 10.56 -13.89
N ILE A 181 -16.56 11.69 -13.45
CA ILE A 181 -17.21 13.00 -13.63
C ILE A 181 -17.18 13.39 -15.13
N ALA A 182 -18.33 13.80 -15.66
CA ALA A 182 -18.47 14.30 -17.01
C ALA A 182 -17.66 15.59 -17.20
N GLY A 183 -16.85 15.64 -18.26
CA GLY A 183 -16.00 16.79 -18.57
C GLY A 183 -14.67 16.82 -17.80
N GLU A 184 -14.48 15.98 -16.79
CA GLU A 184 -13.19 15.79 -16.12
C GLU A 184 -12.48 14.54 -16.68
N THR A 185 -11.15 14.55 -16.67
CA THR A 185 -10.31 13.44 -17.12
C THR A 185 -9.24 13.09 -16.08
N GLY A 186 -8.63 11.91 -16.24
CA GLY A 186 -7.55 11.45 -15.38
C GLY A 186 -8.01 10.96 -14.01
N TYR A 187 -7.05 10.78 -13.11
CA TYR A 187 -7.21 10.18 -11.79
C TYR A 187 -8.23 10.91 -10.91
N MET A 188 -8.21 12.25 -10.87
CA MET A 188 -9.13 13.03 -10.02
C MET A 188 -10.59 13.05 -10.53
N SER A 189 -10.84 12.56 -11.74
CA SER A 189 -12.21 12.42 -12.27
C SER A 189 -12.93 11.17 -11.75
N VAL A 190 -12.21 10.22 -11.15
CA VAL A 190 -12.72 8.91 -10.75
C VAL A 190 -13.42 8.98 -9.39
N LEU A 191 -14.59 8.34 -9.33
CA LEU A 191 -15.48 8.30 -8.19
C LEU A 191 -15.71 6.86 -7.72
N VAL A 192 -15.86 6.71 -6.42
CA VAL A 192 -16.15 5.43 -5.76
C VAL A 192 -17.18 5.64 -4.64
N ASP A 193 -17.94 4.58 -4.33
CA ASP A 193 -18.82 4.56 -3.17
C ASP A 193 -18.02 4.28 -1.88
N VAL A 194 -18.07 5.22 -0.92
CA VAL A 194 -17.33 5.10 0.35
C VAL A 194 -17.83 3.93 1.21
N GLY A 195 -19.11 3.62 1.16
CA GLY A 195 -19.69 2.49 1.89
C GLY A 195 -19.17 1.16 1.37
N GLU A 196 -19.04 1.02 0.06
CA GLU A 196 -18.44 -0.15 -0.59
C GLU A 196 -16.96 -0.30 -0.25
N VAL A 197 -16.17 0.77 -0.41
CA VAL A 197 -14.74 0.76 -0.05
C VAL A 197 -14.54 0.39 1.41
N ARG A 198 -15.37 0.91 2.33
CA ARG A 198 -15.31 0.53 3.74
C ARG A 198 -15.57 -0.95 3.97
N LYS A 199 -16.52 -1.57 3.26
CA LYS A 199 -16.79 -3.02 3.39
C LYS A 199 -15.63 -3.85 2.88
N LEU A 200 -14.96 -3.39 1.83
CA LEU A 200 -13.79 -4.08 1.27
C LEU A 200 -12.58 -3.99 2.21
N VAL A 201 -12.33 -2.80 2.76
CA VAL A 201 -11.08 -2.54 3.50
C VAL A 201 -11.18 -2.85 4.99
N ARG A 202 -12.37 -2.75 5.58
CA ARG A 202 -12.56 -3.08 6.99
C ARG A 202 -12.64 -4.58 7.16
N GLY A 203 -11.63 -5.14 7.82
CA GLY A 203 -11.63 -6.53 8.29
C GLY A 203 -12.23 -6.69 9.68
N GLU A 204 -12.31 -7.94 10.12
CA GLU A 204 -12.59 -8.26 11.52
C GLU A 204 -11.30 -8.21 12.34
N HIS A 205 -11.43 -7.97 13.66
CA HIS A 205 -10.27 -8.01 14.57
C HIS A 205 -9.64 -9.42 14.65
N GLY A 206 -10.34 -10.44 14.13
CA GLY A 206 -9.88 -11.83 14.12
C GLY A 206 -9.66 -12.34 15.54
N ASN A 207 -8.51 -12.99 15.76
CA ASN A 207 -8.12 -13.50 17.07
C ASN A 207 -7.53 -12.43 18.01
N TRP A 208 -7.28 -11.22 17.52
CA TRP A 208 -6.69 -10.14 18.31
C TRP A 208 -7.80 -9.32 18.93
N LEU A 209 -8.09 -9.58 20.21
CA LEU A 209 -9.20 -8.97 20.90
C LEU A 209 -8.81 -7.58 21.44
N PRO A 210 -9.54 -6.51 21.07
CA PRO A 210 -9.38 -5.22 21.71
C PRO A 210 -9.80 -5.29 23.18
N LEU A 211 -9.21 -4.44 24.02
CA LEU A 211 -9.37 -4.50 25.47
C LEU A 211 -10.82 -4.36 25.96
N TYR A 212 -11.69 -3.66 25.22
CA TYR A 212 -13.12 -3.58 25.58
C TYR A 212 -13.85 -4.94 25.44
N VAL A 213 -13.40 -5.79 24.51
CA VAL A 213 -13.91 -7.17 24.34
C VAL A 213 -13.41 -8.04 25.48
N VAL A 214 -12.12 -7.92 25.83
CA VAL A 214 -11.52 -8.61 26.97
C VAL A 214 -12.23 -8.23 28.27
N GLN A 215 -12.43 -6.93 28.50
CA GLN A 215 -13.15 -6.39 29.66
C GLN A 215 -14.57 -6.98 29.76
N SER A 216 -15.31 -6.94 28.66
CA SER A 216 -16.68 -7.48 28.61
C SER A 216 -16.71 -8.98 28.87
N SER A 217 -15.74 -9.73 28.31
CA SER A 217 -15.62 -11.18 28.50
C SER A 217 -15.31 -11.57 29.96
N LEU A 218 -14.41 -10.83 30.60
CA LEU A 218 -14.05 -11.03 32.01
C LEU A 218 -15.04 -10.39 33.00
N LYS A 219 -16.06 -9.67 32.49
CA LYS A 219 -17.04 -8.91 33.28
C LYS A 219 -16.38 -8.04 34.36
N THR A 220 -15.29 -7.36 33.99
CA THR A 220 -14.46 -6.57 34.90
C THR A 220 -14.30 -5.13 34.43
N THR A 221 -13.44 -4.35 35.07
CA THR A 221 -13.14 -2.97 34.68
C THR A 221 -11.87 -2.88 33.84
N PHE A 222 -11.74 -1.80 33.07
CA PHE A 222 -10.55 -1.55 32.25
C PHE A 222 -9.26 -1.53 33.08
N ALA A 223 -9.29 -0.95 34.30
CA ALA A 223 -8.15 -0.90 35.21
C ALA A 223 -7.68 -2.30 35.67
N VAL A 224 -8.58 -3.27 35.78
CA VAL A 224 -8.23 -4.66 36.07
C VAL A 224 -7.52 -5.27 34.87
N VAL A 225 -8.08 -5.14 33.66
CA VAL A 225 -7.46 -5.66 32.43
C VAL A 225 -6.07 -5.08 32.20
N GLU A 226 -5.92 -3.76 32.36
CA GLU A 226 -4.63 -3.08 32.24
C GLU A 226 -3.62 -3.57 33.29
N SER A 227 -4.07 -3.82 34.52
CA SER A 227 -3.20 -4.38 35.57
C SER A 227 -2.79 -5.82 35.26
N LEU A 228 -3.68 -6.65 34.70
CA LEU A 228 -3.35 -8.01 34.26
C LEU A 228 -2.29 -8.02 33.15
N ILE A 229 -2.40 -7.09 32.21
CA ILE A 229 -1.43 -6.92 31.12
C ILE A 229 -0.08 -6.43 31.67
N ARG A 230 -0.10 -5.37 32.48
CA ARG A 230 1.12 -4.79 33.08
C ARG A 230 1.86 -5.77 33.98
N SER A 231 1.14 -6.66 34.66
CA SER A 231 1.72 -7.73 35.48
C SER A 231 2.17 -8.95 34.67
N GLY A 232 2.02 -8.94 33.33
CA GLY A 232 2.43 -10.04 32.45
C GLY A 232 1.57 -11.30 32.55
N ILE A 233 0.43 -11.23 33.23
CA ILE A 233 -0.48 -12.36 33.44
C ILE A 233 -1.32 -12.61 32.21
N LEU A 234 -1.74 -11.52 31.54
CA LEU A 234 -2.43 -11.58 30.26
C LEU A 234 -1.49 -11.02 29.18
N PRO A 235 -0.92 -11.87 28.33
CA PRO A 235 -0.09 -11.43 27.22
C PRO A 235 -0.84 -10.45 26.32
N SER A 236 -0.15 -9.41 25.86
CA SER A 236 -0.73 -8.44 24.93
C SER A 236 0.31 -7.97 23.94
N GLU A 237 -0.14 -7.64 22.73
CA GLU A 237 0.70 -7.11 21.67
C GLU A 237 0.07 -5.86 21.05
N ARG A 238 0.91 -5.11 20.32
CA ARG A 238 0.47 -3.97 19.52
C ARG A 238 -0.04 -4.49 18.17
N ALA A 239 -1.34 -4.40 17.96
CA ALA A 239 -2.00 -4.75 16.70
C ALA A 239 -2.48 -3.48 15.97
N ILE A 240 -2.73 -3.59 14.66
CA ILE A 240 -3.31 -2.52 13.85
C ILE A 240 -4.81 -2.77 13.73
N SER A 241 -5.64 -1.80 14.09
CA SER A 241 -7.09 -1.98 14.02
C SER A 241 -7.54 -2.11 12.56
N PRO A 242 -8.32 -3.14 12.20
CA PRO A 242 -8.83 -3.28 10.84
C PRO A 242 -9.89 -2.23 10.49
N MET A 243 -10.41 -1.50 11.48
CA MET A 243 -11.49 -0.52 11.29
C MET A 243 -10.99 0.88 10.95
N ASN A 244 -9.89 1.30 11.57
CA ASN A 244 -9.34 2.64 11.44
C ASN A 244 -7.81 2.68 11.24
N ARG A 245 -7.15 1.52 11.19
CA ARG A 245 -5.69 1.37 11.07
C ARG A 245 -4.87 2.06 12.16
N CYS A 246 -5.52 2.43 13.26
CA CYS A 246 -4.83 2.92 14.43
C CYS A 246 -4.23 1.73 15.20
N PRO A 247 -2.98 1.84 15.65
CA PRO A 247 -2.41 0.86 16.57
C PRO A 247 -3.20 0.79 17.87
N TYR A 248 -3.52 -0.42 18.33
CA TYR A 248 -4.20 -0.68 19.59
C TYR A 248 -3.54 -1.84 20.33
N THR A 249 -3.76 -1.92 21.64
CA THR A 249 -3.30 -3.05 22.46
C THR A 249 -4.33 -4.17 22.34
N ALA A 250 -3.88 -5.35 21.94
CA ALA A 250 -4.71 -6.51 21.71
C ALA A 250 -4.21 -7.71 22.52
N VAL A 251 -5.16 -8.57 22.91
CA VAL A 251 -4.90 -9.85 23.59
C VAL A 251 -5.37 -10.96 22.65
N GLN A 252 -4.62 -12.05 22.50
CA GLN A 252 -5.11 -13.15 21.67
C GLN A 252 -6.32 -13.85 22.33
N SER A 253 -7.28 -14.26 21.51
CA SER A 253 -8.47 -14.99 21.95
C SER A 253 -8.11 -16.27 22.72
N GLN A 254 -7.06 -16.97 22.30
CA GLN A 254 -6.55 -18.17 22.99
C GLN A 254 -6.01 -17.86 24.38
N ASP A 255 -5.29 -16.74 24.56
CA ASP A 255 -4.72 -16.36 25.85
C ASP A 255 -5.82 -15.96 26.84
N LEU A 256 -6.84 -15.25 26.34
CA LEU A 256 -8.03 -14.95 27.13
C LEU A 256 -8.78 -16.23 27.53
N ALA A 257 -8.92 -17.20 26.62
CA ALA A 257 -9.56 -18.48 26.92
C ALA A 257 -8.78 -19.25 27.99
N ALA A 258 -7.46 -19.39 27.83
CA ALA A 258 -6.59 -20.04 28.79
C ALA A 258 -6.63 -19.35 30.17
N PHE A 259 -6.68 -18.01 30.19
CA PHE A 259 -6.86 -17.26 31.44
C PHE A 259 -8.20 -17.59 32.12
N ARG A 260 -9.30 -17.64 31.37
CA ARG A 260 -10.64 -17.93 31.92
C ARG A 260 -10.82 -19.37 32.37
N GLU A 261 -10.13 -20.30 31.72
CA GLU A 261 -10.11 -21.71 32.12
C GLU A 261 -9.34 -21.89 33.43
N LYS A 262 -8.24 -21.16 33.60
CA LYS A 262 -7.39 -21.27 34.79
C LYS A 262 -7.91 -20.46 35.98
N TYR A 263 -8.45 -19.27 35.73
CA TYR A 263 -8.82 -18.30 36.76
C TYR A 263 -10.28 -17.87 36.62
N GLY A 264 -10.93 -17.67 37.77
CA GLY A 264 -12.24 -17.03 37.86
C GLY A 264 -12.19 -15.85 38.82
N SER A 265 -12.91 -14.77 38.51
CA SER A 265 -13.03 -13.66 39.45
C SER A 265 -13.91 -14.04 40.65
N LEU A 266 -13.70 -13.39 41.80
CA LEU A 266 -14.52 -13.61 43.00
C LEU A 266 -16.03 -13.52 42.70
N ASN A 267 -16.45 -12.53 41.89
CA ASN A 267 -17.85 -12.33 41.56
C ASN A 267 -18.38 -13.41 40.59
N GLU A 268 -17.57 -13.81 39.62
CA GLU A 268 -17.91 -14.86 38.66
C GLU A 268 -18.10 -16.21 39.36
N LEU A 269 -17.12 -16.62 40.18
CA LEU A 269 -17.16 -17.89 40.90
C LEU A 269 -18.27 -17.92 41.95
N ALA A 270 -18.50 -16.81 42.66
CA ALA A 270 -19.62 -16.71 43.60
C ALA A 270 -20.97 -16.83 42.88
N ALA A 271 -21.12 -16.21 41.71
CA ALA A 271 -22.34 -16.32 40.91
C ALA A 271 -22.56 -17.73 40.36
N GLU A 272 -21.51 -18.42 39.89
CA GLU A 272 -21.57 -19.82 39.46
C GLU A 272 -22.08 -20.75 40.58
N LYS A 273 -21.65 -20.51 41.82
CA LYS A 273 -22.11 -21.22 43.02
C LYS A 273 -23.42 -20.70 43.61
N ARG A 274 -24.06 -19.71 42.98
CA ARG A 274 -25.29 -19.06 43.48
C ARG A 274 -25.15 -18.52 44.92
N MET A 275 -23.95 -18.06 45.27
CA MET A 275 -23.63 -17.49 46.57
C MET A 275 -23.35 -15.99 46.44
N HIS A 276 -23.63 -15.23 47.50
CA HIS A 276 -23.18 -13.86 47.59
C HIS A 276 -21.65 -13.80 47.76
N PHE A 277 -20.96 -12.90 47.05
CA PHE A 277 -19.50 -12.85 46.99
C PHE A 277 -18.80 -12.73 48.35
N ILE A 278 -19.41 -12.04 49.33
CA ILE A 278 -18.89 -11.95 50.70
C ILE A 278 -18.89 -13.32 51.38
N ARG A 279 -19.98 -14.08 51.24
CA ARG A 279 -20.11 -15.42 51.81
C ARG A 279 -19.12 -16.37 51.15
N PHE A 280 -19.02 -16.31 49.83
CA PHE A 280 -18.05 -17.09 49.06
C PHE A 280 -16.61 -16.82 49.54
N LYS A 281 -16.22 -15.55 49.68
CA LYS A 281 -14.90 -15.18 50.18
C LYS A 281 -14.63 -15.74 51.59
N LYS A 282 -15.61 -15.61 52.51
CA LYS A 282 -15.48 -16.13 53.87
C LYS A 282 -15.29 -17.64 53.89
N GLU A 283 -16.02 -18.37 53.04
CA GLU A 283 -15.91 -19.82 52.90
C GLU A 283 -14.53 -20.23 52.35
N MET A 284 -14.01 -19.52 51.34
CA MET A 284 -12.67 -19.78 50.80
C MET A 284 -11.59 -19.57 51.86
N THR A 285 -11.67 -18.48 52.63
CA THR A 285 -10.74 -18.23 53.74
C THR A 285 -10.86 -19.29 54.84
N ALA A 286 -12.08 -19.71 55.21
CA ALA A 286 -12.28 -20.76 56.22
C ALA A 286 -11.68 -22.11 55.80
N ARG A 287 -11.64 -22.38 54.49
CA ARG A 287 -11.02 -23.58 53.91
C ARG A 287 -9.53 -23.41 53.58
N GLY A 288 -8.93 -22.27 53.90
CA GLY A 288 -7.50 -21.99 53.64
C GLY A 288 -7.16 -21.75 52.17
N ILE A 289 -8.14 -21.44 51.32
CA ILE A 289 -7.94 -21.19 49.88
C ILE A 289 -7.63 -19.71 49.68
N GLU A 290 -6.38 -19.43 49.32
CA GLU A 290 -5.92 -18.07 49.04
C GLU A 290 -6.21 -17.64 47.59
N PRO A 291 -6.50 -16.36 47.34
CA PRO A 291 -6.60 -15.84 45.98
C PRO A 291 -5.26 -15.98 45.25
N ALA A 292 -5.31 -16.46 44.00
CA ALA A 292 -4.13 -16.51 43.16
C ALA A 292 -3.62 -15.11 42.78
N MET A 293 -4.53 -14.14 42.72
CA MET A 293 -4.22 -12.76 42.37
C MET A 293 -5.19 -11.80 43.06
N GLY A 294 -4.69 -10.66 43.51
CA GLY A 294 -5.47 -9.72 44.30
C GLY A 294 -4.81 -8.36 44.49
N LYS A 295 -5.42 -7.55 45.35
CA LYS A 295 -4.86 -6.27 45.78
C LYS A 295 -3.53 -6.48 46.52
N PRO A 296 -2.57 -5.54 46.44
CA PRO A 296 -2.67 -4.23 45.78
C PRO A 296 -2.38 -4.25 44.27
N THR A 297 -1.78 -5.33 43.76
CA THR A 297 -1.26 -5.41 42.37
C THR A 297 -2.37 -5.40 41.33
N ILE A 298 -3.48 -6.09 41.59
CA ILE A 298 -4.65 -6.14 40.71
C ILE A 298 -5.87 -5.64 41.49
N PRO A 299 -6.64 -4.66 40.98
CA PRO A 299 -7.79 -4.11 41.67
C PRO A 299 -9.03 -5.03 41.68
N ALA A 300 -8.81 -6.34 41.54
CA ALA A 300 -9.81 -7.40 41.61
C ALA A 300 -9.20 -8.68 42.19
N THR A 301 -10.05 -9.54 42.76
CA THR A 301 -9.63 -10.81 43.37
C THR A 301 -9.97 -11.96 42.43
N PHE A 302 -8.99 -12.79 42.13
CA PHE A 302 -9.11 -13.96 41.27
C PHE A 302 -8.61 -15.20 42.01
N TYR A 303 -9.34 -16.30 41.84
CA TYR A 303 -8.95 -17.62 42.33
C TYR A 303 -8.66 -18.53 41.15
N ARG A 304 -7.82 -19.54 41.37
CA ARG A 304 -7.69 -20.64 40.40
C ARG A 304 -8.95 -21.48 40.48
N ARG A 305 -9.54 -21.80 39.33
CA ARG A 305 -10.75 -22.64 39.27
C ARG A 305 -10.51 -24.03 39.86
N ALA A 306 -9.31 -24.58 39.67
CA ALA A 306 -8.91 -25.88 40.22
C ALA A 306 -8.88 -25.93 41.75
N ASP A 307 -8.71 -24.78 42.42
CA ASP A 307 -8.64 -24.70 43.88
C ASP A 307 -10.03 -24.56 44.52
N ILE A 308 -11.09 -24.41 43.70
CA ILE A 308 -12.47 -24.22 44.18
C ILE A 308 -13.15 -25.56 44.44
N PRO A 309 -13.56 -25.87 45.68
CA PRO A 309 -14.25 -27.10 46.00
C PRO A 309 -15.58 -27.28 45.25
N SER A 310 -15.85 -28.51 44.81
CA SER A 310 -17.07 -28.85 44.09
C SER A 310 -18.32 -28.82 44.96
N ASP A 311 -18.17 -29.01 46.28
CA ASP A 311 -19.23 -29.14 47.30
C ASP A 311 -19.76 -27.80 47.87
N LEU A 312 -19.36 -26.67 47.28
CA LEU A 312 -19.90 -25.33 47.57
C LEU A 312 -21.29 -25.10 46.98
#